data_AF-A0A7D5VGD6-F1
#
_entry.id   AF-A0A7D5VGD6-F1
#
_cell.length_a   1.000
_cell.length_b   1.000
_cell.length_c   1.000
_cell.angle_alpha   90.00
_cell.angle_beta   90.00
_cell.angle_gamma   90.00
#
_symmetry.space_group_name_H-M   'P 1'
#
loop_
_entity.id
_entity.type
_entity.pdbx_description
1 polymer ?
#
loop_
_entity_poly.entity_id
_entity_poly.type
_entity_poly.pdbx_seq_one_letter_code
_entity_poly.pdbx_strand_id
1 'polypeptide(L)'
;MYKLRYEEAVESVWDSLPDAARAELDDVLPVVCKDPWGRTEPRSEDDPRDVRRTLTLKHTTLALLIMDGPPVQRVYIRHIDYLG
;
A
#
# COMPACT_ATOMS: atom_id res chain seq x y z
N MET A 1 1.36 9.88 -11.44
CA MET A 1 2.06 8.92 -10.56
C MET A 1 1.91 9.42 -9.15
N TYR A 2 1.43 8.55 -8.25
CA TYR A 2 1.22 8.85 -6.85
C TYR A 2 2.55 8.82 -6.11
N LYS A 3 2.75 9.74 -5.16
CA LYS A 3 3.89 9.68 -4.25
C LYS A 3 3.58 8.72 -3.11
N LEU A 4 4.44 7.73 -2.92
CA LEU A 4 4.39 6.86 -1.74
C LEU A 4 4.71 7.67 -0.48
N ARG A 5 3.93 7.45 0.56
CA ARG A 5 4.12 8.04 1.90
C ARG A 5 3.85 6.98 2.95
N TYR A 6 4.55 7.05 4.06
CA TYR A 6 4.36 6.21 5.22
C TYR A 6 4.97 6.91 6.44
N GLU A 7 4.60 6.47 7.63
CA GLU A 7 5.14 6.96 8.90
C GLU A 7 6.30 6.06 9.36
N GLU A 8 7.11 6.55 10.29
CA GLU A 8 8.29 5.83 10.84
C GLU A 8 7.92 4.45 11.40
N ALA A 9 6.72 4.29 11.97
CA ALA A 9 6.23 3.00 12.44
C ALA A 9 6.09 1.97 11.31
N VAL A 10 5.65 2.39 10.12
CA VAL A 10 5.55 1.51 8.95
C VAL A 10 6.93 1.17 8.41
N GLU A 11 7.86 2.13 8.40
CA GLU A 11 9.25 1.92 8.02
C GLU A 11 9.90 0.87 8.92
N SER A 12 9.73 0.97 10.24
CA SER A 12 10.24 -0.02 11.19
C SER A 12 9.69 -1.42 10.95
N VAL A 13 8.40 -1.54 10.60
CA VAL A 13 7.81 -2.85 10.26
C VAL A 13 8.43 -3.36 8.96
N TRP A 14 8.51 -2.53 7.93
CA TRP A 14 9.10 -2.88 6.64
C TRP A 14 10.53 -3.38 6.79
N ASP A 15 11.38 -2.67 7.54
CA ASP A 15 12.77 -3.04 7.78
C ASP A 15 12.92 -4.38 8.53
N SER A 16 11.93 -4.73 9.35
CA SER A 16 11.89 -5.99 10.09
C SER A 16 11.40 -7.18 9.25
N LEU A 17 10.88 -6.95 8.04
CA LEU A 17 10.36 -8.02 7.18
C LEU A 17 11.48 -8.95 6.68
N PRO A 18 11.21 -10.26 6.56
CA PRO A 18 12.09 -11.18 5.85
C PRO A 18 12.33 -10.75 4.41
N ASP A 19 13.50 -11.12 3.87
CA ASP A 19 13.95 -10.69 2.53
C ASP A 19 12.93 -10.98 1.43
N ALA A 20 12.26 -12.13 1.49
CA ALA A 20 11.24 -12.52 0.51
C ALA A 20 10.02 -11.58 0.52
N ALA A 21 9.54 -11.19 1.70
CA ALA A 21 8.41 -10.27 1.84
C ALA A 21 8.81 -8.85 1.41
N ARG A 22 10.04 -8.43 1.72
CA ARG A 22 10.58 -7.12 1.32
C ARG A 22 10.72 -7.01 -0.19
N ALA A 23 11.25 -8.03 -0.84
CA ALA A 23 11.38 -8.09 -2.30
C ALA A 23 10.02 -7.97 -3.00
N GLU A 24 8.98 -8.64 -2.47
CA GLU A 24 7.62 -8.50 -3.01
C GLU A 24 7.08 -7.07 -2.92
N LEU A 25 7.36 -6.37 -1.82
CA LEU A 25 6.97 -4.97 -1.66
C LEU A 25 7.71 -4.06 -2.66
N ASP A 26 9.03 -4.24 -2.79
CA ASP A 26 9.87 -3.45 -3.68
C ASP A 26 9.45 -3.59 -5.15
N ASP A 27 9.01 -4.79 -5.55
CA ASP A 27 8.53 -5.06 -6.91
C ASP A 27 7.15 -4.44 -7.17
N VAL A 28 6.22 -4.52 -6.20
CA VAL A 28 4.82 -4.16 -6.44
C VAL A 28 4.53 -2.67 -6.20
N LEU A 29 5.20 -2.03 -5.25
CA LEU A 29 4.89 -0.66 -4.84
C LEU A 29 5.08 0.38 -5.96
N PRO A 30 6.09 0.28 -6.85
CA PRO A 30 6.19 1.15 -8.02
C PRO A 30 4.99 1.03 -8.96
N VAL A 31 4.42 -0.17 -9.09
CA VAL A 31 3.25 -0.43 -9.93
C VAL A 31 1.99 0.15 -9.26
N VAL A 32 1.83 -0.05 -7.96
CA VAL A 32 0.74 0.55 -7.17
C VAL A 32 0.81 2.08 -7.22
N CYS A 33 2.00 2.69 -7.17
CA CYS A 33 2.13 4.14 -7.29
C CYS A 33 1.77 4.65 -8.70
N LYS A 34 1.84 3.83 -9.74
CA LYS A 34 1.38 4.19 -11.09
C LYS A 34 -0.13 4.13 -11.21
N ASP A 35 -0.74 3.09 -10.65
CA ASP A 35 -2.19 2.87 -10.68
C ASP A 35 -2.67 2.23 -9.36
N PRO A 36 -2.93 3.05 -8.32
CA PRO A 36 -3.30 2.51 -7.02
C PRO A 36 -4.74 2.01 -7.01
N TRP A 37 -5.61 2.52 -7.88
CA TRP A 37 -7.01 2.09 -7.93
C TRP A 37 -7.17 0.74 -8.61
N GLY A 38 -6.47 0.48 -9.72
CA GLY A 38 -6.54 -0.81 -10.41
C GLY A 38 -5.73 -1.94 -9.76
N ARG A 39 -4.83 -1.62 -8.82
CA ARG A 39 -3.92 -2.58 -8.16
C ARG A 39 -4.26 -2.88 -6.71
N THR A 40 -5.33 -2.31 -6.19
CA THR A 40 -5.75 -2.48 -4.79
C THR A 40 -7.26 -2.64 -4.71
N GLU A 41 -7.72 -3.26 -3.64
CA GLU A 41 -9.14 -3.50 -3.40
C GLU A 41 -9.69 -2.47 -2.41
N PRO A 42 -10.96 -2.04 -2.55
CA PRO A 42 -11.60 -1.21 -1.53
C PRO A 42 -11.66 -1.95 -0.20
N ARG A 43 -11.42 -1.25 0.91
CA ARG A 43 -11.53 -1.85 2.24
C ARG A 43 -12.98 -2.15 2.58
N SER A 44 -13.90 -1.30 2.16
CA SER A 44 -15.34 -1.54 2.21
C SER A 44 -15.82 -2.11 0.88
N GLU A 45 -16.25 -3.37 0.85
CA GLU A 45 -16.72 -4.03 -0.39
C GLU A 45 -17.89 -3.29 -1.06
N ASP A 46 -18.64 -2.50 -0.29
CA ASP A 46 -19.83 -1.77 -0.75
C ASP A 46 -19.56 -0.41 -1.43
N ASP A 47 -18.33 0.14 -1.37
CA ASP A 47 -18.00 1.41 -2.05
C ASP A 47 -16.73 1.31 -2.91
N PRO A 48 -16.83 1.21 -4.24
CA PRO A 48 -15.66 1.18 -5.12
C PRO A 48 -14.84 2.49 -5.09
N ARG A 49 -15.41 3.57 -4.53
CA ARG A 49 -14.74 4.87 -4.34
C ARG A 49 -14.08 4.99 -2.97
N ASP A 50 -14.09 3.93 -2.15
CA ASP A 50 -13.40 3.93 -0.87
C ASP A 50 -11.91 4.20 -1.08
N VAL A 51 -11.45 5.33 -0.55
CA VAL A 51 -10.05 5.75 -0.57
C VAL A 51 -9.18 4.86 0.32
N ARG A 52 -9.78 4.14 1.28
CA ARG A 52 -9.09 3.13 2.07
C ARG A 52 -9.06 1.85 1.26
N ARG A 53 -7.86 1.37 0.99
CA ARG A 53 -7.64 0.21 0.15
C ARG A 53 -6.82 -0.84 0.87
N THR A 54 -6.86 -2.05 0.34
CA THR A 54 -6.04 -3.16 0.76
C THR A 54 -5.23 -3.66 -0.43
N LEU A 55 -3.96 -3.96 -0.19
CA LEU A 55 -3.11 -4.70 -1.11
C LEU A 55 -2.68 -5.98 -0.42
N THR A 56 -3.16 -7.12 -0.90
CA THR A 56 -2.77 -8.43 -0.38
C THR A 56 -1.77 -9.06 -1.34
N LEU A 57 -0.59 -9.37 -0.82
CA LEU A 57 0.47 -10.10 -1.49
C LEU A 57 0.57 -11.50 -0.86
N LYS A 58 1.61 -12.25 -1.24
CA LYS A 58 1.81 -13.59 -0.71
C LYS A 58 2.22 -13.57 0.75
N HIS A 59 3.13 -12.67 1.14
CA HIS A 59 3.64 -12.62 2.53
C HIS A 59 3.16 -11.41 3.33
N THR A 60 2.49 -10.44 2.70
CA THR A 60 2.06 -9.23 3.40
C THR A 60 0.67 -8.76 2.95
N THR A 61 -0.04 -8.11 3.86
CA THR A 61 -1.22 -7.32 3.55
C THR A 61 -0.96 -5.87 3.96
N LEU A 62 -1.21 -4.93 3.07
CA LEU A 62 -1.03 -3.50 3.32
C LEU A 62 -2.38 -2.81 3.38
N ALA A 63 -2.58 -2.03 4.45
CA ALA A 63 -3.65 -1.06 4.50
C ALA A 63 -3.16 0.26 3.89
N LEU A 64 -3.86 0.73 2.87
CA LEU A 64 -3.49 1.91 2.08
C LEU A 64 -4.55 2.99 2.18
N LEU A 65 -4.14 4.25 2.02
CA LEU A 65 -5.03 5.39 1.85
C LEU A 65 -4.63 6.16 0.60
N ILE A 66 -5.52 6.19 -0.39
CA ILE A 66 -5.32 6.93 -1.64
C ILE A 66 -5.84 8.36 -1.44
N MET A 67 -4.95 9.34 -1.59
CA MET A 67 -5.32 10.74 -1.63
C MET A 67 -5.21 11.22 -3.08
N ASP A 68 -6.37 11.31 -3.73
CA ASP A 68 -6.49 11.89 -5.06
C ASP A 68 -6.87 13.37 -4.94
N GLY A 69 -5.91 14.26 -5.21
CA GLY A 69 -6.14 15.70 -5.09
C GLY A 69 -4.92 16.55 -5.42
N PRO A 70 -5.11 17.75 -6.00
CA PRO A 70 -4.02 18.66 -6.32
C PRO A 70 -3.33 19.21 -5.06
N PRO A 71 -2.03 19.57 -5.13
CA PRO A 71 -1.15 19.48 -6.30
C PRO A 71 -0.46 18.12 -6.47
N VAL A 72 -0.61 17.18 -5.53
CA VAL A 72 0.13 15.90 -5.52
C VAL A 72 -0.77 14.77 -5.05
N GLN A 73 -0.94 13.79 -5.91
CA GLN A 73 -1.56 12.51 -5.60
C GLN A 73 -0.64 11.66 -4.72
N ARG A 74 -1.18 10.99 -3.70
CA ARG A 74 -0.40 10.24 -2.72
C ARG A 74 -1.02 8.88 -2.40
N VAL A 75 -0.18 7.88 -2.20
CA VAL A 75 -0.56 6.59 -1.60
C VAL A 75 0.11 6.54 -0.24
N TYR A 76 -0.70 6.47 0.82
CA TYR A 76 -0.21 6.32 2.18
C TYR A 76 -0.29 4.87 2.61
N ILE A 77 0.83 4.25 2.97
CA ILE A 77 0.81 3.00 3.71
C ILE A 77 0.48 3.32 5.16
N ARG A 78 -0.63 2.76 5.65
CA ARG A 78 -1.11 2.93 7.02
C ARG A 78 -0.67 1.80 7.94
N HIS A 79 -0.60 0.59 7.39
CA HIS A 79 -0.21 -0.61 8.11
C HIS A 79 0.36 -1.65 7.16
N ILE A 80 1.26 -2.48 7.66
CA ILE A 80 1.76 -3.68 6.99
C ILE A 80 1.56 -4.83 7.97
N ASP A 81 0.78 -5.83 7.56
CA ASP A 81 0.59 -7.09 8.25
C ASP A 81 1.45 -8.15 7.58
N TYR A 82 2.29 -8.85 8.34
CA TYR A 82 3.06 -10.00 7.86
C TYR A 82 2.24 -11.30 8.02
N LEU A 83 2.19 -12.11 6.97
CA LEU A 83 1.29 -13.27 6.88
C LEU A 83 1.93 -14.62 7.24
N GLY A 84 3.27 -14.72 7.34
CA GLY A 84 3.94 -15.95 7.78
C GLY A 84 5.03 -16.46 6.86
#